data_AF-A0AA85JIS3-F1
#
_entry.id   AF-A0AA85JIS3-F1
#
_cell.length_a   1.000
_cell.length_b   1.000
_cell.length_c   1.000
_cell.angle_alpha   90.00
_cell.angle_beta   90.00
_cell.angle_gamma   90.00
#
_symmetry.space_group_name_H-M   'P 1'
#
loop_
_entity.id
_entity.type
_entity.pdbx_description
1 polymer ?
#
loop_
_entity_poly.entity_id
_entity_poly.type
_entity_poly.pdbx_seq_one_letter_code
_entity_poly.pdbx_strand_id
1 'polypeptide(L)'
;MVLIYYNLDEVSFGKFRNTMIAHNPVMRAYGNGEFLGIAKDICCVEGVFPRNQNIGILTFDHVEEAKRCIESKVELREPHHYGGHELYIVPLCNPMQSWPGYRYVQLDIYETKNSNLFTKYINNLVNIVTRHGGHVIAGTTQVGQFLGLRKALFLFVVQWKSRESFFECNKEVTPLQRESGASCSSRLLFELDTQYFNWC
;
A
#
# COMPACT_ATOMS: atom_id res chain seq x y z
N MET A 1 9.96 -2.25 10.21
CA MET A 1 9.21 -2.95 9.17
C MET A 1 8.84 -1.98 8.05
N VAL A 2 8.82 -2.44 6.82
CA VAL A 2 8.44 -1.69 5.62
C VAL A 2 7.46 -2.49 4.80
N LEU A 3 6.61 -1.79 4.05
CA LEU A 3 5.71 -2.34 3.06
C LEU A 3 6.16 -1.88 1.68
N ILE A 4 6.34 -2.82 0.75
CA ILE A 4 6.57 -2.50 -0.65
C ILE A 4 5.25 -2.60 -1.40
N TYR A 5 4.88 -1.51 -2.05
CA TYR A 5 3.74 -1.40 -2.94
C TYR A 5 4.21 -1.46 -4.39
N TYR A 6 3.67 -2.41 -5.15
CA TYR A 6 3.86 -2.54 -6.58
C TYR A 6 2.58 -2.19 -7.32
N ASN A 7 2.61 -1.20 -8.21
CA ASN A 7 1.55 -0.95 -9.19
C ASN A 7 1.96 -1.59 -10.53
N LEU A 8 1.17 -2.54 -11.02
CA LEU A 8 1.50 -3.41 -12.16
C LEU A 8 0.37 -3.45 -13.18
N ASP A 9 0.69 -3.69 -14.44
CA ASP A 9 -0.34 -4.04 -15.42
C ASP A 9 -1.05 -5.35 -15.06
N GLU A 10 -2.38 -5.36 -15.20
CA GLU A 10 -3.23 -6.51 -14.90
C GLU A 10 -2.82 -7.75 -15.72
N VAL A 11 -2.42 -7.56 -16.97
CA VAL A 11 -1.96 -8.66 -17.85
C VAL A 11 -0.69 -9.36 -17.35
N SER A 12 0.11 -8.68 -16.54
CA SER A 12 1.38 -9.19 -15.99
C SER A 12 1.23 -9.84 -14.62
N PHE A 13 0.03 -9.76 -14.03
CA PHE A 13 -0.32 -10.25 -12.70
C PHE A 13 0.14 -11.70 -12.45
N GLY A 14 -0.25 -12.63 -13.33
CA GLY A 14 0.00 -14.06 -13.12
C GLY A 14 1.51 -14.36 -13.08
N LYS A 15 2.27 -13.70 -13.94
CA LYS A 15 3.74 -13.83 -14.00
C LYS A 15 4.40 -13.22 -12.76
N PHE A 16 4.00 -12.02 -12.35
CA PHE A 16 4.51 -11.35 -11.15
C PHE A 16 4.30 -12.23 -9.93
N ARG A 17 3.07 -12.67 -9.71
CA ARG A 17 2.66 -13.54 -8.60
C ARG A 17 3.51 -14.80 -8.50
N ASN A 18 3.62 -15.54 -9.60
CA ASN A 18 4.41 -16.77 -9.63
C ASN A 18 5.89 -16.49 -9.35
N THR A 19 6.41 -15.35 -9.82
CA THR A 19 7.79 -14.97 -9.56
C THR A 19 8.01 -14.65 -8.08
N MET A 20 7.12 -13.89 -7.44
CA MET A 20 7.22 -13.56 -6.01
C MET A 20 7.14 -14.82 -5.14
N ILE A 21 6.28 -15.76 -5.49
CA ILE A 21 6.19 -17.06 -4.78
C ILE A 21 7.50 -17.83 -4.90
N ALA A 22 8.03 -17.95 -6.12
CA ALA A 22 9.30 -18.63 -6.36
C ALA A 22 10.48 -17.97 -5.60
N HIS A 23 10.42 -16.64 -5.41
CA HIS A 23 11.44 -15.87 -4.71
C HIS A 23 11.23 -15.75 -3.20
N ASN A 24 10.18 -16.35 -2.63
CA ASN A 24 9.91 -16.27 -1.18
C ASN A 24 11.11 -16.67 -0.30
N PRO A 25 11.87 -17.75 -0.61
CA PRO A 25 13.07 -18.07 0.17
C PRO A 25 14.15 -17.00 0.10
N VAL A 26 14.30 -16.32 -1.05
CA VAL A 26 15.26 -15.22 -1.22
C VAL A 26 14.82 -14.04 -0.37
N MET A 27 13.54 -13.65 -0.46
CA MET A 27 13.01 -12.54 0.31
C MET A 27 13.15 -12.77 1.82
N ARG A 28 12.87 -13.98 2.30
CA ARG A 28 13.09 -14.35 3.71
C ARG A 28 14.54 -14.19 4.16
N ALA A 29 15.50 -14.51 3.28
CA ALA A 29 16.92 -14.34 3.58
C ALA A 29 17.32 -12.85 3.72
N TYR A 30 16.60 -11.93 3.07
CA TYR A 30 16.79 -10.49 3.21
C TYR A 30 15.82 -9.91 4.25
N GLY A 31 16.12 -10.06 5.54
CA GLY A 31 15.36 -9.40 6.61
C GLY A 31 13.90 -9.85 6.72
N ASN A 32 13.67 -11.17 6.65
CA ASN A 32 12.35 -11.82 6.75
C ASN A 32 11.32 -11.28 5.76
N GLY A 33 11.78 -10.95 4.54
CA GLY A 33 10.91 -10.52 3.46
C GLY A 33 9.80 -11.54 3.17
N GLU A 34 8.57 -11.05 3.03
CA GLU A 34 7.40 -11.88 2.74
C GLU A 34 6.55 -11.25 1.65
N PHE A 35 6.08 -12.09 0.72
CA PHE A 35 5.04 -11.73 -0.22
C PHE A 35 3.68 -11.94 0.43
N LEU A 36 2.99 -10.83 0.74
CA LEU A 36 1.71 -10.89 1.43
C LEU A 36 0.55 -11.24 0.49
N GLY A 37 0.65 -10.85 -0.77
CA GLY A 37 -0.36 -11.17 -1.77
C GLY A 37 -0.60 -10.03 -2.75
N ILE A 38 -1.75 -10.11 -3.43
CA ILE A 38 -2.14 -9.18 -4.48
C ILE A 38 -3.54 -8.68 -4.21
N ALA A 39 -3.82 -7.44 -4.56
CA ALA A 39 -5.14 -6.87 -4.44
C ALA A 39 -6.19 -7.61 -5.29
N LYS A 40 -7.34 -7.79 -4.68
CA LYS A 40 -8.62 -8.18 -5.29
C LYS A 40 -9.61 -7.04 -5.10
N ASP A 41 -10.49 -6.90 -6.08
CA ASP A 41 -11.62 -5.97 -6.04
C ASP A 41 -11.21 -4.55 -5.63
N ILE A 42 -10.24 -3.98 -6.34
CA ILE A 42 -9.75 -2.62 -6.08
C ILE A 42 -10.89 -1.63 -6.34
N CYS A 43 -11.26 -0.90 -5.29
CA CYS A 43 -12.25 0.16 -5.30
C CYS A 43 -11.52 1.51 -5.19
N CYS A 44 -11.56 2.32 -6.24
CA CYS A 44 -11.08 3.70 -6.21
C CYS A 44 -12.22 4.61 -5.76
N VAL A 45 -12.08 5.19 -4.58
CA VAL A 45 -13.14 5.98 -3.91
C VAL A 45 -12.94 7.48 -4.14
N GLU A 46 -11.70 7.93 -4.25
CA GLU A 46 -11.32 9.31 -4.57
C GLU A 46 -10.20 9.29 -5.61
N GLY A 47 -10.21 10.25 -6.52
CA GLY A 47 -9.17 10.40 -7.54
C GLY A 47 -9.27 9.38 -8.67
N VAL A 48 -8.12 9.00 -9.24
CA VAL A 48 -8.07 8.12 -10.42
C VAL A 48 -7.11 6.96 -10.19
N PHE A 49 -7.59 5.74 -10.44
CA PHE A 49 -6.79 4.53 -10.56
C PHE A 49 -7.12 3.82 -11.88
N PRO A 50 -6.13 3.60 -12.77
CA PRO A 50 -6.36 2.89 -14.03
C PRO A 50 -6.93 1.48 -13.80
N ARG A 51 -7.93 1.10 -14.62
CA ARG A 51 -8.60 -0.20 -14.49
C ARG A 51 -7.72 -1.39 -14.89
N ASN A 52 -6.73 -1.16 -15.74
CA ASN A 52 -5.77 -2.16 -16.20
C ASN A 52 -4.57 -2.31 -15.25
N GLN A 53 -4.66 -1.78 -14.03
CA GLN A 53 -3.62 -1.84 -13.02
C GLN A 53 -4.03 -2.69 -11.83
N ASN A 54 -3.03 -3.31 -11.18
CA ASN A 54 -3.20 -4.13 -10.00
C ASN A 54 -2.08 -3.86 -8.97
N ILE A 55 -2.29 -4.27 -7.72
CA ILE A 55 -1.43 -3.92 -6.58
C ILE A 55 -0.84 -5.18 -5.95
N GLY A 56 0.49 -5.32 -5.98
CA GLY A 56 1.23 -6.33 -5.21
C GLY A 56 1.79 -5.77 -3.90
N ILE A 57 1.75 -6.56 -2.83
CA ILE A 57 2.27 -6.16 -1.52
C ILE A 57 3.34 -7.13 -1.03
N LEU A 58 4.47 -6.57 -0.60
CA LEU A 58 5.51 -7.29 0.15
C LEU A 58 5.81 -6.57 1.46
N THR A 59 6.36 -7.29 2.42
CA THR A 59 6.85 -6.72 3.68
C THR A 59 8.25 -7.18 4.00
N PHE A 60 9.03 -6.32 4.66
CA PHE A 60 10.39 -6.61 5.12
C PHE A 60 10.61 -5.96 6.48
N ASP A 61 11.52 -6.49 7.30
CA ASP A 61 11.81 -5.92 8.62
C ASP A 61 12.47 -4.53 8.53
N HIS A 62 13.35 -4.34 7.54
CA HIS A 62 14.18 -3.14 7.39
C HIS A 62 14.17 -2.59 5.96
N VAL A 63 14.27 -1.26 5.84
CA VAL A 63 14.31 -0.56 4.55
C VAL A 63 15.53 -1.01 3.74
N GLU A 64 16.68 -1.13 4.39
CA GLU A 64 17.97 -1.44 3.77
C GLU A 64 17.95 -2.85 3.15
N GLU A 65 17.39 -3.82 3.85
CA GLU A 65 17.26 -5.19 3.38
C GLU A 65 16.22 -5.31 2.25
N ALA A 66 15.11 -4.57 2.35
CA ALA A 66 14.15 -4.45 1.25
C ALA A 66 14.83 -3.94 -0.01
N LYS A 67 15.60 -2.83 0.09
CA LYS A 67 16.33 -2.25 -1.04
C LYS A 67 17.32 -3.25 -1.65
N ARG A 68 18.15 -3.90 -0.82
CA ARG A 68 19.11 -4.92 -1.25
C ARG A 68 18.42 -6.08 -1.96
N CYS A 69 17.29 -6.56 -1.43
CA CYS A 69 16.52 -7.62 -2.05
C CYS A 69 16.03 -7.22 -3.44
N ILE A 70 15.40 -6.06 -3.57
CA ILE A 70 14.90 -5.54 -4.85
C ILE A 70 16.04 -5.38 -5.85
N GLU A 71 17.19 -4.87 -5.43
CA GLU A 71 18.36 -4.66 -6.29
C GLU A 71 19.09 -5.96 -6.68
N SER A 72 18.95 -7.03 -5.88
CA SER A 72 19.70 -8.28 -6.06
C SER A 72 19.32 -9.09 -7.30
N LYS A 73 18.09 -8.91 -7.82
CA LYS A 73 17.56 -9.66 -8.95
C LYS A 73 16.94 -8.71 -9.96
N VAL A 74 17.29 -8.88 -11.24
CA VAL A 74 16.75 -8.07 -12.36
C VAL A 74 15.22 -8.12 -12.39
N GLU A 75 14.65 -9.29 -12.16
CA GLU A 75 13.20 -9.52 -12.09
C GLU A 75 12.53 -8.65 -11.02
N LEU A 76 13.13 -8.51 -9.83
CA LEU A 76 12.58 -7.69 -8.75
C LEU A 76 12.84 -6.19 -8.95
N ARG A 77 14.01 -5.87 -9.52
CA ARG A 77 14.52 -4.51 -9.74
C ARG A 77 13.81 -3.77 -10.86
N GLU A 78 13.39 -4.48 -11.90
CA GLU A 78 12.80 -3.91 -13.10
C GLU A 78 11.31 -4.30 -13.21
N PRO A 79 10.41 -3.64 -12.45
CA PRO A 79 8.97 -3.76 -12.55
C PRO A 79 8.45 -3.72 -13.99
N HIS A 80 9.12 -3.04 -14.92
CA HIS A 80 8.78 -3.04 -16.35
C HIS A 80 8.74 -4.45 -16.97
N HIS A 81 9.49 -5.43 -16.45
CA HIS A 81 9.35 -6.85 -16.83
C HIS A 81 7.95 -7.43 -16.55
N TYR A 82 7.17 -6.74 -15.73
CA TYR A 82 5.78 -7.00 -15.37
C TYR A 82 4.86 -5.80 -15.67
N GLY A 83 5.25 -4.89 -16.58
CA GLY A 83 4.44 -3.69 -16.85
C GLY A 83 4.25 -2.79 -15.62
N GLY A 84 5.22 -2.80 -14.70
CA GLY A 84 5.16 -2.05 -13.45
C GLY A 84 5.30 -0.55 -13.69
N HIS A 85 4.35 0.19 -13.12
CA HIS A 85 4.24 1.65 -13.25
C HIS A 85 4.88 2.37 -12.06
N GLU A 86 4.72 1.85 -10.85
CA GLU A 86 5.16 2.52 -9.62
C GLU A 86 5.63 1.48 -8.58
N LEU A 87 6.73 1.79 -7.88
CA LEU A 87 7.24 1.02 -6.73
C LEU A 87 7.54 1.97 -5.57
N TYR A 88 6.84 1.77 -4.45
CA TYR A 88 7.04 2.52 -3.22
C TYR A 88 7.47 1.59 -2.08
N ILE A 89 8.53 1.97 -1.36
CA ILE A 89 8.88 1.38 -0.06
C ILE A 89 8.38 2.32 1.03
N VAL A 90 7.44 1.83 1.83
CA VAL A 90 6.70 2.59 2.84
C VAL A 90 7.13 2.13 4.24
N PRO A 91 7.86 2.95 5.01
CA PRO A 91 8.12 2.67 6.42
C PRO A 91 6.81 2.60 7.20
N LEU A 92 6.65 1.53 7.98
CA LEU A 92 5.47 1.32 8.79
C LEU A 92 5.65 1.95 10.17
N CYS A 93 4.62 2.64 10.66
CA CYS A 93 4.58 3.18 12.02
C CYS A 93 3.98 2.19 13.02
N ASN A 94 3.15 1.25 12.55
CA ASN A 94 2.63 0.14 13.35
C ASN A 94 2.77 -1.18 12.58
N PRO A 95 2.94 -2.32 13.28
CA PRO A 95 2.96 -3.61 12.62
C PRO A 95 1.60 -3.90 11.95
N MET A 96 1.63 -4.62 10.82
CA MET A 96 0.41 -5.11 10.19
C MET A 96 -0.26 -6.14 11.10
N GLN A 97 -1.59 -6.09 11.17
CA GLN A 97 -2.39 -7.08 11.87
C GLN A 97 -2.53 -8.35 11.03
N SER A 98 -2.67 -9.47 11.73
CA SER A 98 -2.74 -10.80 11.13
C SER A 98 -4.03 -11.03 10.33
N TRP A 99 -3.87 -11.79 9.25
CA TRP A 99 -4.96 -12.32 8.44
C TRP A 99 -5.63 -13.50 9.15
N PRO A 100 -6.95 -13.74 9.00
CA PRO A 100 -7.90 -13.04 8.11
C PRO A 100 -8.65 -11.86 8.78
N GLY A 101 -8.22 -11.44 9.98
CA GLY A 101 -8.94 -10.44 10.78
C GLY A 101 -9.00 -9.06 10.14
N TYR A 102 -7.92 -8.63 9.48
CA TYR A 102 -7.76 -7.31 8.87
C TYR A 102 -7.51 -7.43 7.36
N ARG A 103 -8.57 -7.77 6.61
CA ARG A 103 -8.41 -8.23 5.23
C ARG A 103 -8.37 -7.16 4.14
N TYR A 104 -8.83 -5.97 4.48
CA TYR A 104 -8.90 -4.87 3.54
C TYR A 104 -7.77 -3.89 3.81
N VAL A 105 -7.15 -3.39 2.75
CA VAL A 105 -6.11 -2.37 2.83
C VAL A 105 -6.61 -1.14 2.11
N GLN A 106 -6.57 -0.01 2.83
CA GLN A 106 -6.74 1.31 2.27
C GLN A 106 -5.36 1.91 1.98
N LEU A 107 -5.22 2.49 0.79
CA LEU A 107 -4.06 3.28 0.38
C LEU A 107 -4.52 4.65 -0.09
N ASP A 108 -4.12 5.68 0.65
CA ASP A 108 -4.28 7.07 0.21
C ASP A 108 -2.94 7.63 -0.24
N ILE A 109 -2.96 8.27 -1.41
CA ILE A 109 -1.84 9.03 -1.97
C ILE A 109 -2.23 10.50 -1.96
N TYR A 110 -1.48 11.32 -1.23
CA TYR A 110 -1.72 12.76 -1.13
C TYR A 110 -0.64 13.58 -1.82
N GLU A 111 -1.09 14.67 -2.42
CA GLU A 111 -0.28 15.78 -2.89
C GLU A 111 -0.52 16.99 -1.96
N THR A 112 0.49 17.33 -1.17
CA THR A 112 0.40 18.39 -0.16
C THR A 112 0.66 19.75 -0.78
N LYS A 113 -0.39 20.59 -0.87
CA LYS A 113 -0.26 22.01 -1.27
C LYS A 113 0.01 22.95 -0.09
N ASN A 114 -0.57 22.66 1.08
CA ASN A 114 -0.39 23.42 2.32
C ASN A 114 -0.06 22.47 3.48
N SER A 115 1.20 22.46 3.92
CA SER A 115 1.69 21.52 4.94
C SER A 115 1.03 21.70 6.31
N ASN A 116 0.70 22.93 6.71
CA ASN A 116 0.14 23.22 8.04
C ASN A 116 -1.29 22.69 8.18
N LEU A 117 -2.16 22.96 7.20
CA LEU A 117 -3.54 22.45 7.20
C LEU A 117 -3.56 20.93 7.03
N PHE A 118 -2.69 20.41 6.16
CA PHE A 118 -2.56 18.98 5.94
C PHE A 118 -2.14 18.23 7.22
N THR A 119 -1.18 18.76 7.97
CA THR A 119 -0.73 18.13 9.23
C THR A 119 -1.87 18.06 10.26
N LYS A 120 -2.67 19.14 10.39
CA LYS A 120 -3.87 19.13 11.25
C LYS A 120 -4.88 18.09 10.79
N TYR A 121 -5.10 17.99 9.49
CA TYR A 121 -5.98 16.99 8.89
C TYR A 121 -5.51 15.55 9.19
N ILE A 122 -4.23 15.24 8.95
CA ILE A 122 -3.69 13.89 9.22
C ILE A 122 -3.80 13.51 10.70
N ASN A 123 -3.51 14.44 11.61
CA ASN A 123 -3.66 14.18 13.05
C ASN A 123 -5.11 13.87 13.43
N ASN A 124 -6.08 14.56 12.82
CA ASN A 124 -7.50 14.26 13.03
C ASN A 124 -7.92 12.94 12.36
N LEU A 125 -7.39 12.66 11.17
CA LEU A 125 -7.71 11.46 10.39
C LEU A 125 -7.35 10.18 11.15
N VAL A 126 -6.20 10.14 11.82
CA VAL A 126 -5.78 8.98 12.63
C VAL A 126 -6.82 8.66 13.71
N ASN A 127 -7.33 9.68 14.40
CA ASN A 127 -8.34 9.52 15.45
C ASN A 127 -9.67 8.99 14.89
N ILE A 128 -10.11 9.55 13.76
CA ILE A 128 -11.36 9.14 13.09
C ILE A 128 -11.26 7.68 12.63
N VAL A 129 -10.19 7.33 11.93
CA VAL A 129 -9.94 5.98 11.42
C VAL A 129 -9.92 4.96 12.56
N THR A 130 -9.21 5.27 13.64
CA THR A 130 -9.12 4.37 14.80
C THR A 130 -10.49 4.16 15.46
N ARG A 131 -11.29 5.22 15.58
CA ARG A 131 -12.66 5.14 16.13
C ARG A 131 -13.59 4.25 15.30
N HIS A 132 -13.42 4.23 13.98
CA HIS A 132 -14.16 3.33 13.08
C HIS A 132 -13.54 1.93 12.96
N GLY A 133 -12.54 1.61 13.79
CA GLY A 133 -11.90 0.29 13.85
C GLY A 133 -10.81 0.04 12.82
N GLY A 134 -10.39 1.07 12.08
CA GLY A 134 -9.25 1.01 11.18
C GLY A 134 -7.92 0.97 11.94
N HIS A 135 -6.99 0.16 11.46
CA HIS A 135 -5.64 0.05 12.01
C HIS A 135 -4.63 0.76 11.11
N VAL A 136 -4.15 1.92 11.54
CA VAL A 136 -3.19 2.72 10.77
C VAL A 136 -1.82 2.04 10.79
N ILE A 137 -1.33 1.59 9.63
CA ILE A 137 -0.02 0.93 9.52
C ILE A 137 1.07 1.87 9.00
N ALA A 138 0.71 2.91 8.24
CA ALA A 138 1.66 3.92 7.79
C ALA A 138 1.01 5.31 7.61
N GLY A 139 1.79 6.35 7.86
CA GLY A 139 1.50 7.74 7.56
C GLY A 139 2.81 8.49 7.42
N THR A 140 3.33 8.61 6.19
CA THR A 140 4.73 9.02 5.99
C THR A 140 4.97 9.80 4.71
N THR A 141 5.91 10.74 4.79
CA THR A 141 6.56 11.41 3.65
C THR A 141 7.84 10.69 3.21
N GLN A 142 8.38 9.79 4.05
CA GLN A 142 9.64 9.07 3.82
C GLN A 142 9.42 7.84 2.93
N VAL A 143 8.94 8.08 1.72
CA VAL A 143 8.68 7.02 0.74
C VAL A 143 9.93 6.81 -0.10
N GLY A 144 10.50 5.60 -0.06
CA GLY A 144 11.53 5.20 -1.00
C GLY A 144 10.89 4.94 -2.35
N GLN A 145 10.99 5.89 -3.28
CA GLN A 145 10.55 5.68 -4.66
C GLN A 145 11.70 5.10 -5.47
N PHE A 146 11.54 3.87 -5.96
CA PHE A 146 12.50 3.27 -6.90
C PHE A 146 12.11 3.56 -8.35
N LEU A 147 10.81 3.50 -8.65
CA LEU A 147 10.26 3.72 -9.99
C LEU A 147 8.88 4.40 -9.91
N GLY A 148 8.60 5.28 -10.87
CA GLY A 148 7.33 5.99 -11.00
C GLY A 148 7.50 7.46 -11.40
N LEU A 149 6.51 7.99 -12.14
CA LEU A 149 6.50 9.39 -12.58
C LEU A 149 5.93 10.34 -11.51
N ARG A 150 5.07 9.82 -10.62
CA ARG A 150 4.42 10.61 -9.57
C ARG A 150 5.28 10.66 -8.33
N LYS A 151 5.59 11.86 -7.85
CA LYS A 151 6.19 12.05 -6.53
C LYS A 151 5.09 12.01 -5.48
N ALA A 152 4.83 10.84 -4.90
CA ALA A 152 3.92 10.75 -3.74
C ALA A 152 4.48 11.64 -2.61
N LEU A 153 3.73 12.68 -2.21
CA LEU A 153 4.18 13.60 -1.16
C LEU A 153 3.87 13.07 0.23
N PHE A 154 2.80 12.29 0.37
CA PHE A 154 2.47 11.58 1.60
C PHE A 154 1.65 10.33 1.29
N LEU A 155 2.01 9.20 1.92
CA LEU A 155 1.24 7.96 1.87
C LEU A 155 0.61 7.70 3.23
N PHE A 156 -0.68 7.36 3.21
CA PHE A 156 -1.41 6.92 4.38
C PHE A 156 -2.01 5.54 4.12
N VAL A 157 -1.70 4.58 4.98
CA VAL A 157 -2.06 3.17 4.79
C VAL A 157 -2.74 2.65 6.04
N VAL A 158 -3.91 2.03 5.85
CA VAL A 158 -4.76 1.54 6.93
C VAL A 158 -5.26 0.15 6.60
N GLN A 159 -5.28 -0.74 7.58
CA GLN A 159 -5.98 -2.01 7.47
C GLN A 159 -7.38 -1.94 8.08
N TRP A 160 -8.33 -2.60 7.44
CA TRP A 160 -9.73 -2.65 7.85
C TRP A 160 -10.19 -4.10 7.98
N LYS A 161 -11.07 -4.36 8.95
CA LYS A 161 -11.72 -5.67 9.11
C LYS A 161 -12.82 -5.90 8.07
N SER A 162 -13.55 -4.84 7.72
CA SER A 162 -14.67 -4.89 6.79
C SER A 162 -14.71 -3.66 5.88
N ARG A 163 -15.39 -3.79 4.73
CA ARG A 163 -15.61 -2.68 3.79
C ARG A 163 -16.56 -1.64 4.35
N GLU A 164 -17.56 -2.09 5.10
CA GLU A 164 -18.60 -1.25 5.68
C GLU A 164 -18.00 -0.23 6.65
N SER A 165 -17.11 -0.66 7.55
CA SER A 165 -16.40 0.23 8.47
C SER A 165 -15.59 1.30 7.74
N PHE A 166 -14.92 0.93 6.65
CA PHE A 166 -14.22 1.88 5.81
C PHE A 166 -15.18 2.90 5.18
N PHE A 167 -16.31 2.46 4.61
CA PHE A 167 -17.25 3.37 3.94
C PHE A 167 -17.95 4.31 4.92
N GLU A 168 -18.30 3.83 6.13
CA GLU A 168 -18.82 4.71 7.19
C GLU A 168 -17.78 5.75 7.63
N CYS A 169 -16.51 5.34 7.81
CA CYS A 169 -15.42 6.28 8.07
C CYS A 169 -15.27 7.29 6.93
N ASN A 170 -15.34 6.86 5.68
CA ASN A 170 -15.11 7.71 4.51
C ASN A 170 -16.17 8.83 4.39
N LYS A 171 -17.43 8.56 4.78
CA LYS A 171 -18.48 9.60 4.82
C LYS A 171 -18.11 10.78 5.72
N GLU A 172 -17.40 10.52 6.82
CA GLU A 172 -16.93 11.55 7.75
C GLU A 172 -15.64 12.23 7.26
N VAL A 173 -14.75 11.48 6.60
CA VAL A 173 -13.45 12.00 6.13
C VAL A 173 -13.60 12.90 4.90
N THR A 174 -14.50 12.60 3.97
CA THR A 174 -14.62 13.33 2.69
C THR A 174 -14.84 14.84 2.86
N PRO A 175 -15.74 15.33 3.75
CA PRO A 175 -15.89 16.77 4.01
C PRO A 175 -14.59 17.40 4.56
N LEU A 176 -13.97 16.76 5.55
CA LEU A 176 -12.76 17.26 6.23
C LEU A 176 -11.57 17.38 5.28
N GLN A 177 -11.42 16.41 4.36
CA GLN A 177 -10.38 16.44 3.34
C GLN A 177 -10.53 17.63 2.39
N ARG A 178 -11.78 17.97 2.01
CA ARG A 178 -12.06 19.12 1.15
C ARG A 178 -11.73 20.42 1.86
N GLU A 179 -12.11 20.55 3.12
CA GLU A 179 -11.84 21.73 3.96
C GLU A 179 -10.34 21.93 4.22
N SER A 180 -9.56 20.85 4.34
CA SER A 180 -8.13 20.95 4.59
C SER A 180 -7.30 21.39 3.37
N GLY A 181 -7.92 21.51 2.19
CA GLY A 181 -7.23 21.78 0.93
C GLY A 181 -6.23 20.69 0.53
N ALA A 182 -6.39 19.48 1.08
CA ALA A 182 -5.55 18.33 0.80
C ALA A 182 -6.00 17.72 -0.53
N SER A 183 -5.10 17.64 -1.51
CA SER A 183 -5.39 16.96 -2.77
C SER A 183 -5.08 15.48 -2.58
N CYS A 184 -6.11 14.65 -2.40
CA CYS A 184 -5.94 13.20 -2.46
C CYS A 184 -5.95 12.78 -3.93
N SER A 185 -4.80 12.34 -4.44
CA SER A 185 -4.64 11.92 -5.83
C SER A 185 -5.32 10.58 -6.08
N SER A 186 -5.31 9.70 -5.07
CA SER A 186 -6.00 8.41 -5.09
C SER A 186 -6.31 7.95 -3.67
N ARG A 187 -7.55 7.55 -3.41
CA ARG A 187 -7.94 6.73 -2.24
C ARG A 187 -8.44 5.38 -2.75
N LEU A 188 -7.68 4.34 -2.46
CA LEU A 188 -7.96 2.98 -2.89
C LEU A 188 -8.35 2.13 -1.68
N LEU A 189 -9.32 1.26 -1.85
CA LEU A 189 -9.63 0.17 -0.94
C LEU A 189 -9.58 -1.14 -1.72
N PHE A 190 -8.85 -2.13 -1.22
CA PHE A 190 -8.80 -3.45 -1.85
C PHE A 190 -8.71 -4.55 -0.81
N GLU A 191 -9.15 -5.75 -1.18
CA GLU A 191 -8.92 -6.95 -0.38
C GLU A 191 -7.58 -7.55 -0.77
N LEU A 192 -6.78 -8.02 0.19
CA LEU A 192 -5.56 -8.75 -0.18
C LEU A 192 -5.89 -10.23 -0.38
N ASP A 193 -5.59 -10.74 -1.56
CA ASP A 193 -5.64 -12.15 -1.84
C ASP A 193 -4.44 -12.87 -1.25
N THR A 194 -4.68 -13.54 -0.13
CA THR A 194 -3.66 -14.28 0.62
C THR A 194 -3.75 -15.79 0.38
N GLN A 195 -4.46 -16.26 -0.66
CA GLN A 195 -4.73 -17.68 -0.97
C GLN A 195 -3.49 -18.61 -1.05
N TYR A 196 -2.27 -18.09 -0.87
CA TYR A 196 -1.01 -18.82 -0.76
C TYR A 196 -0.70 -19.38 0.64
N PHE A 197 -1.38 -18.95 1.71
CA PHE A 197 -1.14 -19.52 3.05
C PHE A 197 -1.75 -20.91 3.29
N ASN A 198 -2.53 -21.46 2.34
CA ASN A 198 -3.17 -22.78 2.48
C ASN A 198 -2.38 -23.94 1.83
N TRP A 199 -1.14 -23.71 1.40
CA TRP A 199 -0.29 -24.74 0.79
C TRP A 199 0.95 -25.06 1.66
N CYS A 200 0.76 -25.13 2.97
CA CYS A 200 1.72 -25.69 3.92
C CYS A 200 1.12 -26.91 4.60
#